data_AF-A0AAD5QVC0-F1
#
_entry.id   AF-A0AAD5QVC0-F1
#
_cell.length_a   1.000
_cell.length_b   1.000
_cell.length_c   1.000
_cell.angle_alpha   90.00
_cell.angle_beta   90.00
_cell.angle_gamma   90.00
#
_symmetry.space_group_name_H-M   'P 1'
#
loop_
_entity.id
_entity.type
_entity.pdbx_description
1 polymer ?
#
loop_
_entity_poly.entity_id
_entity_poly.type
_entity_poly.pdbx_seq_one_letter_code
_entity_poly.pdbx_strand_id
1 'polypeptide(L)'
;MAYAGKSEVSAQVPGIASDKQGAQAFVLRLVMQTVFDVLERQARSALLPDALILSILSQLTVSVTYESLECQAVAITLMEMA
;
A
#
# COMPACT_ATOMS: atom_id res chain seq x y z
N MET A 1 -2.08 6.91 -0.53
CA MET A 1 -0.87 6.74 -1.36
C MET A 1 -1.09 7.23 -2.78
N ALA A 2 -0.29 8.21 -3.18
CA ALA A 2 -0.29 8.69 -4.56
C ALA A 2 0.82 7.99 -5.37
N TYR A 3 0.61 7.84 -6.68
CA TYR A 3 1.63 7.39 -7.63
C TYR A 3 1.89 8.48 -8.68
N ALA A 4 3.03 8.43 -9.37
CA ALA A 4 3.29 9.31 -10.50
C ALA A 4 3.92 8.54 -11.66
N GLY A 5 3.40 8.74 -12.87
CA GLY A 5 3.98 8.15 -14.08
C GLY A 5 5.26 8.84 -14.56
N LYS A 6 5.56 10.05 -14.06
CA LYS A 6 6.72 10.86 -14.45
C LYS A 6 7.80 10.81 -13.38
N SER A 7 9.06 10.63 -13.80
CA SER A 7 10.25 10.56 -12.94
C SER A 7 10.58 11.84 -12.19
N GLU A 8 9.95 12.96 -12.54
CA GLU A 8 10.18 14.29 -11.97
C GLU A 8 9.36 14.55 -10.69
N VAL A 9 8.49 13.61 -10.28
CA VAL A 9 7.67 13.77 -9.07
C VAL A 9 8.44 13.27 -7.85
N SER A 10 8.92 14.19 -7.01
CA SER A 10 9.77 13.87 -5.84
C SER A 10 9.04 13.19 -4.66
N ALA A 11 7.73 12.99 -4.74
CA ALA A 11 6.89 12.49 -3.65
C ALA A 11 6.51 11.00 -3.79
N GLN A 12 7.40 10.16 -4.31
CA GLN A 12 7.17 8.71 -4.38
C GLN A 12 7.82 7.98 -3.20
N VAL A 13 7.06 7.07 -2.59
CA VAL A 13 7.59 6.10 -1.64
C VAL A 13 8.52 5.15 -2.41
N PRO A 14 9.75 4.90 -1.96
CA PRO A 14 10.65 3.96 -2.61
C PRO A 14 10.00 2.58 -2.79
N GLY A 15 10.01 2.05 -4.01
CA GLY A 15 9.45 0.73 -4.34
C GLY A 15 7.96 0.70 -4.71
N ILE A 16 7.25 1.84 -4.71
CA ILE A 16 5.94 1.93 -5.34
C ILE A 16 6.11 1.99 -6.86
N ALA A 17 5.29 1.21 -7.59
CA ALA A 17 5.25 1.28 -9.04
C ALA A 17 4.73 2.66 -9.50
N SER A 18 5.21 3.14 -10.63
CA SER A 18 4.80 4.41 -11.25
C SER A 18 3.42 4.35 -11.92
N ASP A 19 2.65 3.31 -11.64
CA ASP A 19 1.32 3.08 -12.21
C ASP A 19 0.27 2.77 -11.13
N LYS A 20 -0.99 2.96 -11.51
CA LYS A 20 -2.16 2.76 -10.64
C LYS A 20 -2.23 1.35 -10.06
N GLN A 21 -1.96 0.33 -10.86
CA GLN A 21 -2.14 -1.07 -10.47
C GLN A 21 -1.09 -1.48 -9.44
N GLY A 22 0.16 -1.08 -9.64
CA GLY A 22 1.22 -1.37 -8.68
C GLY A 22 1.07 -0.59 -7.38
N ALA A 23 0.56 0.65 -7.42
CA ALA A 23 0.21 1.39 -6.19
C ALA A 23 -0.93 0.71 -5.41
N GLN A 24 -1.97 0.24 -6.10
CA GLN A 24 -3.06 -0.52 -5.48
C GLN A 24 -2.56 -1.86 -4.90
N ALA A 25 -1.74 -2.60 -5.65
CA ALA A 25 -1.16 -3.86 -5.19
C ALA A 25 -0.25 -3.67 -3.97
N PHE A 26 0.53 -2.58 -3.94
CA PHE A 26 1.37 -2.24 -2.79
C PHE A 26 0.52 -1.98 -1.54
N VAL A 27 -0.52 -1.16 -1.65
CA VAL A 27 -1.45 -0.88 -0.53
C VAL A 27 -2.12 -2.18 -0.06
N LEU A 28 -2.59 -3.02 -0.98
CA LEU A 28 -3.22 -4.29 -0.62
C LEU A 28 -2.25 -5.20 0.16
N ARG A 29 -1.00 -5.31 -0.27
CA ARG A 29 0.03 -6.10 0.44
C ARG A 29 0.31 -5.52 1.83
N LEU A 30 0.46 -4.20 1.94
CA LEU A 30 0.70 -3.53 3.21
C LEU A 30 -0.45 -3.78 4.20
N VAL A 31 -1.69 -3.65 3.75
CA VAL A 31 -2.86 -3.89 4.61
C VAL A 31 -2.95 -5.36 5.00
N MET A 32 -2.72 -6.28 4.06
CA MET A 32 -2.73 -7.72 4.34
C MET A 32 -1.70 -8.10 5.40
N GLN A 33 -0.45 -7.62 5.27
CA GLN A 33 0.60 -7.84 6.27
C GLN A 33 0.21 -7.26 7.63
N THR A 34 -0.31 -6.04 7.65
CA THR A 34 -0.73 -5.39 8.90
C THR A 34 -1.85 -6.17 9.60
N VAL A 35 -2.85 -6.65 8.84
CA VAL A 35 -3.95 -7.49 9.38
C VAL A 35 -3.39 -8.79 9.96
N PHE A 36 -2.49 -9.45 9.25
CA PHE A 36 -1.88 -10.71 9.71
C PHE A 36 -1.08 -10.49 11.00
N ASP A 37 -0.26 -9.44 11.06
CA ASP A 37 0.53 -9.12 12.25
C ASP A 37 -0.33 -8.80 13.48
N VAL A 38 -1.47 -8.12 13.28
CA VAL A 38 -2.39 -7.80 14.38
C VAL A 38 -3.09 -9.06 14.87
N LEU A 39 -3.59 -9.89 13.95
CA LEU A 39 -4.29 -11.12 14.30
C LEU A 39 -3.36 -12.15 14.94
N GLU A 40 -2.12 -12.27 14.46
CA GLU A 40 -1.12 -13.14 15.07
C GLU A 40 -0.81 -12.70 16.51
N ARG A 41 -0.57 -11.39 16.73
CA ARG A 41 -0.34 -10.85 18.07
C ARG A 41 -1.52 -11.09 19.01
N GLN A 42 -2.74 -10.85 18.54
CA GLN A 42 -3.95 -11.11 19.32
C GLN A 42 -4.10 -12.60 19.64
N ALA A 43 -3.93 -13.47 18.66
CA ALA A 43 -4.06 -14.92 18.83
C ALA A 43 -3.02 -15.48 19.81
N ARG A 44 -1.77 -15.02 19.73
CA ARG A 44 -0.71 -15.37 20.69
C ARG A 44 -1.05 -14.85 22.10
N SER A 45 -1.58 -13.63 22.21
CA SER A 45 -2.00 -13.07 23.51
C SER A 45 -3.17 -13.86 24.13
N ALA A 46 -3.99 -14.49 23.30
CA ALA A 46 -5.07 -15.38 23.71
C ALA A 46 -4.61 -16.84 23.92
N LEU A 47 -3.31 -17.11 23.86
CA LEU A 47 -2.71 -18.45 24.04
C LEU A 47 -3.23 -19.50 23.04
N LEU A 48 -3.60 -19.08 21.84
CA LEU A 48 -3.99 -20.02 20.78
C LEU A 48 -2.77 -20.86 20.34
N PRO A 49 -2.94 -22.16 20.05
CA PRO A 49 -1.86 -22.99 19.52
C PRO A 49 -1.40 -22.51 18.14
N ASP A 50 -0.09 -22.55 17.88
CA ASP A 50 0.51 -22.06 16.63
C ASP A 50 -0.12 -22.67 15.37
N ALA A 51 -0.47 -23.96 15.40
CA ALA A 51 -1.13 -24.64 14.28
C ALA A 51 -2.51 -24.04 13.95
N LEU A 52 -3.24 -23.59 14.97
CA LEU A 52 -4.53 -22.91 14.82
C LEU A 52 -4.34 -21.50 14.28
N ILE A 53 -3.33 -20.77 14.76
CA ILE A 53 -2.96 -19.43 14.26
C ILE A 53 -2.65 -19.50 12.76
N LEU A 54 -1.76 -20.42 12.36
CA LEU A 54 -1.40 -20.64 10.96
C LEU A 54 -2.60 -21.03 10.09
N SER A 55 -3.47 -21.91 10.59
CA SER A 55 -4.69 -22.32 9.89
C SER A 55 -5.66 -21.16 9.66
N ILE A 56 -5.82 -20.27 10.64
CA ILE A 56 -6.67 -19.09 10.50
C ILE A 56 -6.05 -18.10 9.51
N LEU A 57 -4.77 -17.76 9.68
CA LEU A 57 -4.09 -16.78 8.83
C LEU A 57 -4.04 -17.21 7.36
N SER A 58 -3.83 -18.50 7.08
CA SER A 58 -3.78 -19.03 5.70
C SER A 58 -5.12 -19.00 4.96
N GLN A 59 -6.24 -18.89 5.68
CA GLN A 59 -7.59 -18.83 5.09
C GLN A 59 -8.12 -17.40 4.94
N LEU A 60 -7.41 -16.41 5.49
CA LEU A 60 -7.87 -15.02 5.47
C LEU A 60 -7.57 -14.37 4.13
N THR A 61 -8.63 -13.89 3.50
CA THR A 61 -8.55 -13.00 2.35
C THR A 61 -8.93 -11.60 2.79
N VAL A 62 -7.99 -10.65 2.66
CA VAL A 62 -8.25 -9.24 2.94
C VAL A 62 -8.56 -8.53 1.62
N SER A 63 -9.71 -7.87 1.57
CA SER A 63 -10.11 -7.02 0.46
C SER A 63 -10.21 -5.58 0.94
N VAL A 64 -9.65 -4.64 0.16
CA VAL A 64 -9.69 -3.21 0.47
C VAL A 64 -10.13 -2.47 -0.77
N THR A 65 -11.17 -1.65 -0.63
CA THR A 65 -11.51 -0.66 -1.65
C THR A 65 -10.60 0.53 -1.48
N TYR A 66 -9.65 0.67 -2.40
CA TYR A 66 -8.65 1.72 -2.35
C TYR A 66 -8.55 2.46 -3.68
N GLU A 67 -8.79 3.77 -3.63
CA GLU A 67 -8.62 4.66 -4.77
C GLU A 67 -7.25 5.35 -4.67
N SER A 68 -6.37 5.06 -5.63
CA SER A 68 -5.08 5.72 -5.72
C SER A 68 -5.22 7.09 -6.39
N LEU A 69 -4.53 8.07 -5.81
CA LEU A 69 -4.40 9.40 -6.40
C LEU A 69 -3.20 9.42 -7.36
N GLU A 70 -3.34 10.12 -8.48
CA GLU A 70 -2.23 10.34 -9.41
C GLU A 70 -1.64 11.73 -9.19
N CYS A 71 -0.34 11.80 -8.94
CA CYS A 71 0.40 13.06 -8.89
C CYS A 71 0.70 13.52 -10.31
N GLN A 72 -0.01 14.56 -10.77
CA GLN A 72 0.35 15.25 -12.00
C GLN A 72 1.47 16.24 -11.73
N ALA A 73 2.58 16.13 -12.47
CA ALA A 73 3.55 17.21 -12.55
C ALA A 73 2.92 18.35 -13.34
N VAL A 74 2.49 19.40 -12.63
CA VAL A 74 2.09 20.67 -13.25
C VAL A 74 3.37 21.42 -13.58
N ALA A 75 3.71 21.49 -14.87
CA ALA A 75 4.75 22.39 -15.33
C ALA A 75 4.22 23.82 -15.17
N ILE A 76 4.70 24.53 -14.14
CA ILE A 76 4.48 25.97 -14.04
C ILE A 76 5.45 26.61 -15.03
N THR A 77 4.96 26.94 -16.23
CA THR A 77 5.69 27.85 -17.12
C THR A 77 5.73 29.22 -16.44
N LEU A 78 6.90 29.59 -15.92
CA LEU A 78 7.18 31.00 -15.65
C LEU A 78 7.15 31.70 -17.01
N MET A 79 6.10 32.47 -17.26
CA MET A 79 6.09 33.36 -18.40
C MET A 79 7.12 34.46 -18.12
N GLU A 80 8.33 34.31 -18.67
CA GLU A 80 9.31 35.39 -18.68
C GLU A 80 8.69 36.56 -19.46
N MET A 81 8.39 37.64 -18.75
CA MET A 81 8.10 38.94 -19.34
C MET A 81 9.40 39.75 -19.34
N ALA A 82 10.18 39.64 -20.42
CA ALA A 82 11.04 40.71 -20.98
C ALA A 82 11.85 40.17 -22.17
#